data_AF-A0A0A2V391-F1
#
_entry.id   AF-A0A0A2V391-F1
#
_cell.length_a   1.000
_cell.length_b   1.000
_cell.length_c   1.000
_cell.angle_alpha   90.00
_cell.angle_beta   90.00
_cell.angle_gamma   90.00
#
_symmetry.space_group_name_H-M   'P 1'
#
loop_
_entity.id
_entity.type
_entity.pdbx_description
1 polymer ?
#
loop_
_entity_poly.entity_id
_entity_poly.type
_entity_poly.pdbx_seq_one_letter_code
_entity_poly.pdbx_strand_id
1 'polypeptide(L)'
;MHEILIDTEFAVPTIFKLLPFIFTISFSVLAIIYPEFMSSSVTNFKLSNIGYYIFGFFNQRFLIEYFYNKYIVNTVLDLGGQTTKILDKGSIEWVGPYGIGLSLQRVSKTISSLHTGIVTDYALYILLAICFYISIFTFVSIFNDIINIITLSSILVACYIKILRSSL
;
A
#
# COMPACT_ATOMS: atom_id res chain seq x y z
N MET A 1 25.39 12.08 39.40
CA MET A 1 24.98 13.33 38.72
C MET A 1 25.79 14.53 39.22
N HIS A 2 25.90 14.75 40.53
CA HIS A 2 26.67 15.90 41.06
C HIS A 2 28.18 15.81 40.77
N GLU A 3 28.76 14.61 40.87
CA GLU A 3 30.20 14.38 40.57
C GLU A 3 30.54 14.61 39.09
N ILE A 4 29.69 14.16 38.17
CA ILE A 4 29.87 14.38 36.72
C ILE A 4 29.84 15.88 36.38
N LEU A 5 28.97 16.65 37.04
CA LEU A 5 28.86 18.09 36.84
C LEU A 5 30.14 18.81 37.31
N ILE A 6 30.66 18.43 38.49
CA ILE A 6 31.93 18.91 39.04
C ILE A 6 33.08 18.56 38.08
N ASP A 7 33.16 17.31 37.63
CA ASP A 7 34.21 16.88 36.69
C ASP A 7 34.14 17.64 35.36
N THR A 8 32.94 17.87 34.80
CA THR A 8 32.80 18.67 33.58
C THR A 8 33.10 20.16 33.78
N GLU A 9 32.84 20.69 34.97
CA GLU A 9 33.17 22.06 35.30
C GLU A 9 34.69 22.24 35.36
N PHE A 10 35.45 21.35 36.00
CA PHE A 10 36.91 21.53 36.13
C PHE A 10 37.72 20.98 34.95
N ALA A 11 37.17 20.09 34.12
CA ALA A 11 37.88 19.49 32.99
C ALA A 11 38.12 20.42 31.79
N VAL A 12 37.26 21.42 31.57
CA VAL A 12 37.35 22.29 30.37
C VAL A 12 38.21 23.52 30.65
N PRO A 13 39.24 23.80 29.82
CA PRO A 13 40.01 25.04 29.93
C PRO A 13 39.12 26.29 29.83
N THR A 14 39.45 27.31 30.62
CA THR A 14 38.66 28.56 30.72
C THR A 14 38.42 29.25 29.38
N ILE A 15 39.36 29.13 28.44
CA ILE A 15 39.23 29.70 27.09
C ILE A 15 38.03 29.15 26.32
N PHE A 16 37.77 27.84 26.40
CA PHE A 16 36.64 27.21 25.70
C PHE A 16 35.31 27.51 26.37
N LYS A 17 35.31 27.74 27.69
CA LYS A 17 34.11 28.16 28.44
C LYS A 17 33.67 29.57 28.06
N LEU A 18 34.62 30.47 27.82
CA LEU A 18 34.34 31.87 27.49
C LEU A 18 34.12 32.10 25.98
N LEU A 19 34.52 31.15 25.13
CA LEU A 19 34.41 31.25 23.67
C LEU A 19 32.98 31.57 23.18
N PRO A 20 31.91 30.87 23.64
CA PRO A 20 30.55 31.16 23.17
C PRO A 20 30.10 32.57 23.56
N PHE A 21 30.52 33.04 24.73
CA PHE A 21 30.20 34.38 25.23
C PHE A 21 30.87 35.46 24.39
N ILE A 22 32.16 35.30 24.10
CA ILE A 22 32.93 36.24 23.25
C ILE A 22 32.32 36.29 21.84
N PHE A 23 31.95 35.14 21.26
CA PHE A 23 31.29 35.10 19.96
C PHE A 23 29.91 35.75 19.98
N THR A 24 29.11 35.53 21.02
CA THR A 24 27.78 36.13 21.10
C THR A 24 27.85 37.65 21.15
N ILE A 25 28.76 38.22 21.96
CA ILE A 25 28.94 39.67 22.05
C ILE A 25 29.48 40.24 20.74
N SER A 26 30.54 39.63 20.19
CA SER A 26 31.14 40.12 18.95
C SER A 26 30.16 40.06 17.77
N PHE A 27 29.43 38.96 17.58
CA PHE A 27 28.43 38.86 16.52
C PHE A 27 27.23 39.78 16.74
N SER A 28 26.80 40.01 17.98
CA SER A 28 25.74 40.99 18.29
C SER A 28 26.12 42.40 17.88
N VAL A 29 27.35 42.83 18.24
CA VAL A 29 27.88 44.14 17.83
C VAL A 29 27.97 44.24 16.30
N LEU A 30 28.49 43.21 15.63
CA LEU A 30 28.54 43.18 14.17
C LEU A 30 27.16 43.22 13.52
N ALA A 31 26.17 42.51 14.08
CA ALA A 31 24.80 42.47 13.57
C ALA A 31 24.10 43.84 13.61
N ILE A 32 24.50 44.73 14.53
CA ILE A 32 24.03 46.12 14.58
C ILE A 32 24.84 46.99 13.62
N ILE A 33 26.17 46.84 13.61
CA ILE A 33 27.04 47.74 12.84
C ILE A 33 26.80 47.62 11.32
N TYR A 34 26.70 46.40 10.79
CA TYR A 34 26.59 46.18 9.35
C TYR A 34 25.32 46.77 8.72
N PRO A 35 24.10 46.51 9.24
CA PRO A 35 22.89 47.07 8.66
C PRO A 35 22.74 48.56 8.88
N GLU A 36 23.15 49.08 10.05
CA GLU A 36 22.91 50.47 10.42
C GLU A 36 23.92 51.42 9.77
N PHE A 37 25.22 51.11 9.85
CA PHE A 37 26.28 52.02 9.37
C PHE A 37 26.78 51.68 7.97
N MET A 38 26.57 50.44 7.48
CA MET A 38 27.06 49.99 6.16
C MET A 38 25.93 49.48 5.25
N SER A 39 24.72 50.02 5.40
CA SER A 39 23.52 49.63 4.65
C SER A 39 23.74 49.57 3.14
N SER A 40 24.38 50.57 2.54
CA SER A 40 24.66 50.64 1.10
C SER A 40 25.55 49.48 0.61
N SER A 41 26.55 49.08 1.39
CA SER A 41 27.41 47.94 1.03
C SER A 41 26.64 46.62 1.12
N VAL A 42 25.77 46.47 2.12
CA VAL A 42 24.94 45.28 2.32
C VAL A 42 23.91 45.12 1.19
N THR A 43 23.25 46.21 0.79
CA THR A 43 22.29 46.18 -0.32
C THR A 43 22.98 45.91 -1.65
N ASN A 44 24.12 46.54 -1.92
CA ASN A 44 24.92 46.28 -3.12
C ASN A 44 25.40 44.82 -3.18
N PHE A 45 25.81 44.24 -2.05
CA PHE A 45 26.16 42.82 -1.98
C PHE A 45 24.94 41.93 -2.30
N LYS A 46 23.78 42.19 -1.69
CA LYS A 46 22.54 41.43 -1.95
C LYS A 46 22.11 41.48 -3.42
N LEU A 47 22.32 42.61 -4.09
CA LEU A 47 21.95 42.81 -5.50
C LEU A 47 23.01 42.29 -6.48
N SER A 48 24.23 42.00 -6.02
CA SER A 48 25.24 41.34 -6.85
C SER A 48 24.78 39.93 -7.24
N ASN A 49 25.26 39.41 -8.37
CA ASN A 49 24.88 38.07 -8.85
C ASN A 49 25.12 36.99 -7.78
N ILE A 50 26.26 37.03 -7.09
CA ILE A 50 26.59 36.03 -6.06
C ILE A 50 25.74 36.20 -4.80
N GLY A 51 25.57 37.45 -4.35
CA GLY A 51 24.80 37.74 -3.14
C GLY A 51 23.32 37.48 -3.33
N TYR A 52 22.78 37.63 -4.55
CA TYR A 52 21.40 37.28 -4.88
C TYR A 52 21.14 35.79 -4.66
N TYR A 53 22.03 34.92 -5.17
CA TYR A 53 21.89 33.46 -4.98
C TYR A 53 22.09 33.05 -3.52
N ILE A 54 23.09 33.59 -2.84
CA ILE A 54 23.36 33.28 -1.43
C ILE A 54 22.18 33.74 -0.56
N PHE A 55 21.72 34.98 -0.74
CA PHE A 55 20.58 35.52 -0.01
C PHE A 55 19.30 34.74 -0.30
N GLY A 56 19.04 34.43 -1.57
CA GLY A 56 17.89 33.60 -1.97
C GLY A 56 17.92 32.21 -1.34
N PHE A 57 19.09 31.57 -1.31
CA PHE A 57 19.29 30.25 -0.72
C PHE A 57 18.95 30.22 0.78
N PHE A 58 19.50 31.15 1.57
CA PHE A 58 19.20 31.24 3.00
C PHE A 58 17.76 31.70 3.27
N ASN A 59 17.22 32.62 2.46
CA ASN A 59 15.85 33.12 2.61
C ASN A 59 14.78 32.05 2.31
N GLN A 60 15.06 31.15 1.36
CA GLN A 60 14.19 30.02 1.00
C GLN A 60 14.43 28.77 1.87
N ARG A 61 14.92 28.94 3.11
CA ARG A 61 15.22 27.83 4.03
C ARG A 61 16.07 26.73 3.37
N PHE A 62 17.17 27.12 2.73
CA PHE A 62 18.09 26.21 2.04
C PHE A 62 17.46 25.43 0.88
N LEU A 63 16.35 25.91 0.30
CA LEU A 63 15.54 25.23 -0.71
C LEU A 63 15.03 23.84 -0.32
N ILE A 64 15.04 23.51 0.97
CA ILE A 64 14.61 22.20 1.48
C ILE A 64 13.14 21.95 1.13
N GLU A 65 12.30 22.97 1.24
CA GLU A 65 10.87 22.88 0.90
C GLU A 65 10.65 22.63 -0.61
N TYR A 66 11.44 23.28 -1.47
CA TYR A 66 11.38 23.04 -2.91
C TYR A 66 11.77 21.60 -3.24
N PHE A 67 12.85 21.10 -2.63
CA PHE A 67 13.30 19.72 -2.82
C PHE A 67 12.23 18.73 -2.35
N TYR A 68 11.68 18.93 -1.15
CA TYR A 68 10.64 18.08 -0.58
C TYR A 68 9.40 18.03 -1.47
N ASN A 69 8.90 19.18 -1.90
CA ASN A 69 7.70 19.24 -2.75
C ASN A 69 7.95 18.59 -4.11
N LYS A 70 9.10 18.86 -4.72
CA LYS A 70 9.40 18.35 -6.06
C LYS A 70 9.59 16.84 -6.10
N TYR A 71 10.32 16.28 -5.14
CA TYR A 71 10.71 14.87 -5.19
C TYR A 71 9.80 13.95 -4.38
N ILE A 72 9.28 14.42 -3.24
CA ILE A 72 8.45 13.60 -2.36
C ILE A 72 6.99 13.84 -2.68
N VAL A 73 6.51 15.08 -2.56
CA VAL A 73 5.07 15.38 -2.68
C VAL A 73 4.54 15.06 -4.08
N ASN A 74 5.20 15.53 -5.14
CA ASN A 74 4.75 15.27 -6.51
C ASN A 74 4.73 13.76 -6.83
N THR A 75 5.78 13.02 -6.44
CA THR A 75 5.84 11.57 -6.67
C THR A 75 4.71 10.84 -5.96
N VAL A 76 4.42 11.22 -4.71
CA VAL A 76 3.30 10.63 -3.95
C VAL A 76 1.95 10.97 -4.59
N LEU A 77 1.78 12.21 -5.07
CA LEU A 77 0.57 12.62 -5.78
C LEU A 77 0.38 11.87 -7.10
N ASP A 78 1.44 11.69 -7.88
CA ASP A 78 1.39 10.98 -9.15
C ASP A 78 1.06 9.50 -8.95
N LEU A 79 1.70 8.86 -7.96
CA LEU A 79 1.40 7.48 -7.59
C LEU A 79 -0.03 7.35 -7.07
N GLY A 80 -0.47 8.25 -6.18
CA GLY A 80 -1.84 8.27 -5.66
C GLY A 80 -2.88 8.47 -6.76
N GLY A 81 -2.61 9.35 -7.72
CA GLY A 81 -3.47 9.57 -8.88
C GLY A 81 -3.59 8.34 -9.76
N GLN A 82 -2.47 7.63 -9.99
CA GLN A 82 -2.47 6.38 -10.76
C GLN A 82 -3.22 5.26 -10.02
N THR A 83 -2.96 5.08 -8.72
CA THR A 83 -3.61 4.01 -7.94
C THR A 83 -5.11 4.22 -7.84
N THR A 84 -5.58 5.42 -7.51
CA THR A 84 -7.02 5.74 -7.47
C THR A 84 -7.69 5.52 -8.83
N LYS A 85 -7.02 5.90 -9.93
CA LYS A 85 -7.60 5.69 -11.27
C LYS A 85 -7.73 4.21 -11.61
N ILE A 86 -6.73 3.39 -11.29
CA ILE A 86 -6.73 1.97 -11.61
C ILE A 86 -7.66 1.19 -10.68
N LEU A 87 -7.60 1.46 -9.37
CA LEU A 87 -8.41 0.74 -8.38
C LEU A 87 -9.87 1.18 -8.42
N ASP A 88 -10.15 2.47 -8.27
CA ASP A 88 -11.52 2.94 -8.01
C ASP A 88 -12.33 3.04 -9.31
N LYS A 89 -11.74 3.63 -10.36
CA LYS A 89 -12.42 3.75 -11.67
C LYS A 89 -12.21 2.53 -12.58
N GLY A 90 -11.20 1.72 -12.32
CA GLY A 90 -10.95 0.51 -13.10
C GLY A 90 -11.60 -0.69 -12.43
N SER A 91 -10.91 -1.24 -11.43
CA SER A 91 -11.26 -2.50 -10.79
C SER A 91 -12.62 -2.47 -10.08
N ILE A 92 -12.90 -1.43 -9.30
CA ILE A 92 -14.14 -1.33 -8.53
C ILE A 92 -15.36 -1.13 -9.45
N GLU A 93 -15.23 -0.35 -10.53
CA GLU A 93 -16.30 -0.20 -11.51
C GLU A 93 -16.59 -1.51 -12.27
N TRP A 94 -15.54 -2.26 -12.61
CA TRP A 94 -15.65 -3.57 -13.26
C TRP A 94 -16.26 -4.65 -12.37
N VAL A 95 -15.93 -4.68 -11.07
CA VAL A 95 -16.53 -5.63 -10.12
C VAL A 95 -17.91 -5.14 -9.64
N GLY A 96 -18.17 -3.84 -9.75
CA GLY A 96 -19.38 -3.19 -9.29
C GLY A 96 -20.60 -3.45 -10.19
N PRO A 97 -21.68 -2.69 -9.96
CA PRO A 97 -22.96 -2.90 -10.63
C PRO A 97 -22.86 -2.74 -12.16
N TYR A 98 -21.95 -1.89 -12.65
CA TYR A 98 -21.74 -1.69 -14.08
C TYR A 98 -21.18 -2.93 -14.76
N GLY A 99 -20.06 -3.48 -14.28
CA GLY A 99 -19.48 -4.68 -14.87
C GLY A 99 -20.35 -5.93 -14.66
N ILE A 100 -21.03 -6.04 -13.50
CA ILE A 100 -22.05 -7.07 -13.29
C ILE A 100 -23.16 -6.92 -14.33
N GLY A 101 -23.69 -5.72 -14.56
CA GLY A 101 -24.72 -5.45 -15.57
C GLY A 101 -24.32 -5.89 -16.97
N LEU A 102 -23.09 -5.56 -17.40
CA LEU A 102 -22.56 -6.00 -18.71
C LEU A 102 -22.43 -7.52 -18.81
N SER A 103 -21.95 -8.18 -17.76
CA SER A 103 -21.82 -9.64 -17.74
C SER A 103 -23.18 -10.34 -17.80
N LEU A 104 -24.16 -9.89 -17.00
CA LEU A 104 -25.52 -10.41 -17.02
C LEU A 104 -26.19 -10.19 -18.38
N GLN A 105 -25.96 -9.04 -19.01
CA GLN A 105 -26.49 -8.78 -20.35
C GLN A 105 -25.93 -9.75 -21.38
N ARG A 106 -24.63 -10.07 -21.32
CA ARG A 106 -24.00 -11.08 -22.20
C ARG A 106 -24.59 -12.46 -21.94
N VAL A 107 -24.70 -12.87 -20.68
CA VAL A 107 -25.29 -14.17 -20.30
C VAL A 107 -26.73 -14.26 -20.78
N SER A 108 -27.54 -13.22 -20.58
CA SER A 108 -28.92 -13.13 -21.06
C SER A 108 -28.99 -13.30 -22.58
N LYS A 109 -28.12 -12.61 -23.33
CA LYS A 109 -28.07 -12.74 -24.79
C LYS A 109 -27.68 -14.16 -25.23
N THR A 110 -26.73 -14.79 -24.54
CA THR A 110 -26.36 -16.19 -24.82
C THR A 110 -27.50 -17.16 -24.50
N ILE A 111 -28.20 -16.99 -23.37
CA ILE A 111 -29.36 -17.81 -23.01
C ILE A 111 -30.48 -17.63 -24.03
N SER A 112 -30.76 -16.39 -24.42
CA SER A 112 -31.76 -16.09 -25.44
C SER A 112 -31.43 -16.73 -26.79
N SER A 113 -30.15 -16.84 -27.14
CA SER A 113 -29.74 -17.49 -28.40
C SER A 113 -29.93 -19.01 -28.42
N LEU A 114 -30.05 -19.67 -27.25
CA LEU A 114 -30.35 -21.10 -27.17
C LEU A 114 -31.80 -21.41 -27.55
N HIS A 115 -32.69 -20.41 -27.50
CA HIS A 115 -34.08 -20.54 -27.89
C HIS A 115 -34.24 -20.35 -29.41
N THR A 116 -34.04 -21.44 -30.17
CA THR A 116 -34.06 -21.45 -31.65
C THR A 116 -35.46 -21.31 -32.25
N GLY A 117 -36.52 -21.54 -31.46
CA GLY A 117 -37.91 -21.52 -31.93
C GLY A 117 -38.33 -22.75 -32.74
N ILE A 118 -37.47 -23.78 -32.84
CA ILE A 118 -37.72 -24.99 -33.61
C ILE A 118 -38.22 -26.11 -32.68
N VAL A 119 -39.38 -26.69 -32.99
CA VAL A 119 -40.05 -27.71 -32.15
C VAL A 119 -39.18 -28.95 -31.91
N THR A 120 -38.42 -29.38 -32.93
CA THR A 120 -37.54 -30.56 -32.84
C THR A 120 -36.41 -30.38 -31.84
N ASP A 121 -35.86 -29.16 -31.73
CA ASP A 121 -34.78 -28.86 -30.80
C ASP A 121 -35.27 -28.97 -29.35
N TYR A 122 -36.49 -28.50 -29.07
CA TYR A 122 -37.10 -28.65 -27.74
C TYR A 122 -37.38 -30.11 -27.37
N ALA A 123 -37.81 -30.94 -28.33
CA ALA A 123 -37.98 -32.37 -28.09
C ALA A 123 -36.64 -33.04 -27.70
N LEU A 124 -35.55 -32.65 -28.36
CA LEU A 124 -34.20 -33.07 -28.01
C LEU A 124 -33.78 -32.59 -26.61
N TYR A 125 -34.05 -31.33 -26.25
CA TYR A 125 -33.74 -30.81 -24.91
C TYR A 125 -34.49 -31.55 -23.80
N ILE A 126 -35.76 -31.90 -24.02
CA ILE A 126 -36.56 -32.68 -23.06
C ILE A 126 -35.99 -34.09 -22.90
N LEU A 127 -35.64 -34.76 -24.01
CA LEU A 127 -35.02 -36.08 -23.97
C LEU A 127 -33.69 -36.04 -23.19
N LEU A 128 -32.87 -35.03 -23.46
CA LEU A 128 -31.58 -34.85 -22.79
C LEU A 128 -31.75 -34.57 -21.30
N ALA A 129 -32.77 -33.79 -20.90
CA ALA A 129 -33.10 -33.56 -19.50
C ALA A 129 -33.54 -34.84 -18.77
N ILE A 130 -34.36 -35.69 -19.40
CA ILE A 130 -34.78 -36.99 -18.83
C ILE A 130 -33.58 -37.93 -18.67
N CYS A 131 -32.72 -38.03 -19.70
CA CYS A 131 -31.50 -38.83 -19.63
C CYS A 131 -30.58 -38.35 -18.51
N PHE A 132 -30.40 -37.02 -18.40
CA PHE A 132 -29.57 -36.42 -17.38
C PHE A 132 -30.14 -36.64 -15.97
N TYR A 133 -31.45 -36.50 -15.78
CA TYR A 133 -32.13 -36.77 -14.51
C TYR A 133 -31.89 -38.20 -14.02
N ILE A 134 -32.07 -39.19 -14.91
CA ILE A 134 -31.82 -40.60 -14.59
C ILE A 134 -30.33 -40.83 -14.27
N SER A 135 -29.42 -40.18 -15.00
CA SER A 135 -27.98 -40.28 -14.75
C SER A 135 -27.60 -39.76 -13.35
N ILE A 136 -28.13 -38.61 -12.92
CA ILE A 136 -27.84 -38.06 -11.59
C ILE A 136 -28.28 -39.03 -10.49
N PHE A 137 -29.50 -39.56 -10.60
CA PHE A 137 -30.05 -40.45 -9.58
C PHE A 137 -29.19 -41.72 -9.41
N THR A 138 -28.68 -42.27 -10.52
CA THR A 138 -27.83 -43.47 -10.50
C THR A 138 -26.40 -43.18 -10.04
N PHE A 139 -25.82 -42.03 -10.40
CA PHE A 139 -24.46 -41.69 -9.95
C PHE A 139 -24.39 -41.34 -8.47
N VAL A 140 -25.41 -40.67 -7.91
CA VAL A 140 -25.42 -40.28 -6.49
C VAL A 140 -25.41 -41.50 -5.57
N SER A 141 -26.15 -42.56 -5.89
CA SER A 141 -26.14 -43.80 -5.08
C SER A 141 -24.76 -44.47 -5.11
N ILE A 142 -24.14 -44.57 -6.29
CA ILE A 142 -22.81 -45.17 -6.47
C ILE A 142 -21.75 -44.41 -5.65
N PHE A 143 -21.78 -43.06 -5.66
CA PHE A 143 -20.84 -42.27 -4.86
C PHE A 143 -21.03 -42.48 -3.36
N ASN A 144 -22.28 -42.59 -2.89
CA ASN A 144 -22.57 -42.84 -1.47
C ASN A 144 -22.07 -44.22 -1.02
N ASP A 145 -22.24 -45.24 -1.86
CA ASP A 145 -21.75 -46.60 -1.59
C ASP A 145 -20.21 -46.65 -1.51
N ILE A 146 -19.51 -45.95 -2.40
CA ILE A 146 -18.04 -45.84 -2.38
C ILE A 146 -17.55 -45.16 -1.09
N ILE A 147 -18.18 -44.05 -0.68
CA ILE A 147 -17.82 -43.34 0.56
C ILE A 147 -18.03 -44.25 1.79
N ASN A 148 -19.13 -45.02 1.83
CA ASN A 148 -19.42 -45.94 2.91
C ASN A 148 -18.41 -47.10 3.00
N ILE A 149 -17.94 -47.64 1.88
CA ILE A 149 -16.91 -48.70 1.88
C ILE A 149 -15.57 -48.18 2.43
N ILE A 150 -15.17 -46.97 2.04
CA ILE A 150 -13.92 -46.35 2.49
C ILE A 150 -13.96 -46.13 4.02
N THR A 151 -15.06 -45.58 4.53
CA THR A 151 -15.20 -45.34 5.97
C THR A 151 -15.18 -46.66 6.76
N LEU A 152 -15.87 -47.71 6.29
CA LEU A 152 -15.87 -49.03 6.94
C LEU A 152 -14.47 -49.65 6.99
N SER A 153 -13.70 -49.57 5.89
CA SER A 153 -12.32 -50.08 5.84
C SER A 153 -11.39 -49.36 6.83
N SER A 154 -11.53 -48.04 6.97
CA SER A 154 -10.73 -47.26 7.92
C SER A 154 -11.06 -47.62 9.37
N ILE A 155 -12.33 -47.91 9.68
CA ILE A 155 -12.78 -48.35 11.00
C ILE A 155 -12.23 -49.75 11.33
N LEU A 156 -12.24 -50.67 10.36
CA LEU A 156 -11.68 -52.02 10.54
C LEU A 156 -10.17 -51.97 10.81
N VAL A 157 -9.42 -51.15 10.06
CA VAL A 157 -7.98 -50.95 10.29
C VAL A 157 -7.72 -50.36 11.68
N ALA A 158 -8.48 -49.35 12.10
CA ALA A 158 -8.35 -48.77 13.44
C ALA A 158 -8.66 -49.78 14.55
N CYS A 159 -9.66 -50.64 14.36
CA CYS A 159 -10.01 -51.70 15.29
C CYS A 159 -8.90 -52.76 15.39
N TYR A 160 -8.35 -53.19 14.25
CA TYR A 160 -7.21 -54.12 14.20
C TYR A 160 -5.99 -53.58 14.94
N ILE A 161 -5.65 -52.30 14.73
CA ILE A 161 -4.55 -51.63 15.45
C ILE A 161 -4.82 -51.62 16.97
N LYS A 162 -6.06 -51.35 17.39
CA LYS A 162 -6.43 -51.34 18.82
C LYS A 162 -6.29 -52.72 19.47
N ILE A 163 -6.68 -53.79 18.78
CA ILE A 163 -6.54 -55.19 19.25
C ILE A 163 -5.07 -55.61 19.34
N LEU A 164 -4.25 -55.24 18.36
CA LEU A 164 -2.81 -55.53 18.39
C LEU A 164 -2.12 -54.83 19.57
N ARG A 165 -2.57 -53.61 19.90
CA ARG A 165 -2.05 -52.85 21.05
C ARG A 165 -2.51 -53.39 22.41
N SER A 166 -3.65 -54.09 22.51
CA SER A 166 -4.10 -54.69 23.78
C SER A 166 -3.53 -56.08 24.05
N SER A 167 -2.82 -56.68 23.08
CA SER A 167 -2.18 -58.00 23.18
C SER A 167 -0.66 -57.94 23.39
N LEU A 168 -0.10 -56.72 23.44
CA LEU A 168 1.27 -56.38 23.88
C LEU A 168 1.19 -55.75 25.27
#